data_AF-A0A1I0H190-F1
#
_entry.id   AF-A0A1I0H190-F1
#
_cell.length_a   1.000
_cell.length_b   1.000
_cell.length_c   1.000
_cell.angle_alpha   90.00
_cell.angle_beta   90.00
_cell.angle_gamma   90.00
#
_symmetry.space_group_name_H-M   'P 1'
#
loop_
_entity.id
_entity.type
_entity.pdbx_description
1 polymer ?
#
loop_
_entity_poly.entity_id
_entity_poly.type
_entity_poly.pdbx_seq_one_letter_code
_entity_poly.pdbx_strand_id
1 'polypeptide(L)' 'MIMEVAHNYNCLFDHKQEQELIYVLYEDLEGYIHYEYSDDPTRQVYTMTNKQLYSYKRIRWEDG' A
#
# COMPACT_ATOMS: atom_id res chain seq x y z
N MET A 1 -10.15 -14.26 13.04
CA MET A 1 -9.29 -14.91 12.05
C MET A 1 -7.99 -14.12 12.05
N ILE A 2 -6.90 -14.67 12.58
CA ILE A 2 -5.59 -14.00 12.52
C ILE A 2 -5.09 -14.28 11.10
N MET A 3 -5.11 -13.28 10.23
CA MET A 3 -4.49 -13.42 8.92
C MET A 3 -2.98 -13.48 9.15
N GLU A 4 -2.35 -14.57 8.71
CA GLU A 4 -0.90 -14.67 8.71
C GLU A 4 -0.37 -13.73 7.62
N VAL A 5 0.43 -12.73 8.02
CA VAL A 5 1.00 -11.73 7.12
C VAL A 5 2.51 -11.92 7.06
N ALA A 6 3.08 -11.84 5.86
CA ALA A 6 4.53 -11.90 5.65
C ALA A 6 5.19 -10.61 6.15
N HIS A 7 4.56 -9.46 5.88
CA HIS A 7 5.06 -8.15 6.31
C HIS A 7 3.92 -7.18 6.61
N ASN A 8 4.06 -6.40 7.68
CA ASN A 8 3.15 -5.28 7.97
C ASN A 8 3.80 -3.97 7.54
N TYR A 9 3.16 -3.25 6.62
CA TYR A 9 3.65 -1.96 6.10
C TYR A 9 3.05 -0.78 6.87
N ASN A 10 1.71 -0.71 6.93
CA ASN A 10 0.92 0.37 7.52
C ASN A 10 1.46 1.79 7.22
N CYS A 11 1.71 2.10 5.95
CA CYS A 11 2.27 3.39 5.56
C CYS A 11 1.84 3.85 4.17
N LEU A 12 2.00 5.15 3.92
CA LEU A 12 1.61 5.80 2.67
C LEU A 12 2.67 5.64 1.59
N PHE A 13 2.21 5.52 0.36
CA PHE A 13 3.00 5.44 -0.86
C PHE A 13 2.41 6.39 -1.91
N ASP A 14 3.29 7.18 -2.54
CA ASP A 14 2.95 8.18 -3.54
C ASP A 14 3.45 7.75 -4.93
N HIS A 15 2.57 7.85 -5.94
CA HIS A 15 2.91 7.70 -7.34
C HIS A 15 2.80 9.03 -8.08
N LYS A 16 3.88 9.83 -8.02
CA LYS A 16 3.92 11.19 -8.58
C LYS A 16 3.48 11.34 -10.03
N GLN A 17 3.70 10.32 -10.87
CA GLN A 17 3.33 10.38 -12.29
C GLN A 17 1.82 10.27 -12.51
N GLU A 18 1.16 9.45 -11.69
CA GLU A 18 -0.29 9.16 -11.82
C GLU A 18 -1.11 9.98 -10.80
N GLN A 19 -0.42 10.75 -9.94
CA GLN A 19 -1.03 11.51 -8.84
C GLN A 19 -1.85 10.63 -7.88
N GLU A 20 -1.43 9.38 -7.71
CA GLU A 20 -2.09 8.43 -6.82
C GLU A 20 -1.42 8.38 -5.45
N LEU A 21 -2.24 8.32 -4.40
CA LEU A 21 -1.80 8.13 -3.03
C LEU A 21 -2.48 6.90 -2.44
N ILE A 22 -1.69 5.89 -2.10
CA ILE A 22 -2.18 4.64 -1.53
C ILE A 22 -1.67 4.44 -0.10
N TYR A 23 -2.49 3.82 0.74
CA TYR A 23 -2.11 3.35 2.06
C TYR A 23 -1.90 1.84 2.01
N VAL A 24 -0.65 1.39 2.14
CA VAL A 24 -0.30 -0.02 2.10
C VAL A 24 -0.42 -0.62 3.50
N LEU A 25 -1.24 -1.66 3.63
CA LEU A 25 -1.54 -2.32 4.90
C LEU A 25 -0.49 -3.40 5.20
N TYR A 26 -0.43 -4.45 4.37
CA TYR A 26 0.41 -5.63 4.59
C TYR A 26 0.72 -6.38 3.30
N GLU A 27 1.69 -7.29 3.37
CA GLU A 27 1.96 -8.34 2.39
C GLU A 27 1.52 -9.69 2.97
N ASP A 28 0.78 -10.47 2.19
CA ASP A 28 0.39 -11.82 2.57
C ASP A 28 1.49 -12.86 2.26
N LEU A 29 1.26 -14.10 2.67
CA LEU A 29 2.22 -15.20 2.46
C LEU A 29 2.39 -15.59 0.98
N GLU A 30 1.50 -15.13 0.10
CA GLU A 30 1.58 -15.36 -1.35
C GLU A 30 2.34 -14.23 -2.08
N GLY A 31 2.73 -13.17 -1.35
CA GLY A 31 3.48 -12.03 -1.88
C GLY A 31 2.60 -10.94 -2.52
N TYR A 32 1.29 -10.95 -2.24
CA TYR A 32 0.42 -9.85 -2.63
C TYR A 32 0.42 -8.75 -1.58
N ILE A 33 0.49 -7.52 -2.06
CA ILE A 33 0.40 -6.30 -1.29
C ILE A 33 -1.06 -5.88 -1.23
N HIS A 34 -1.58 -5.71 -0.03
CA HIS A 34 -2.93 -5.21 0.24
C HIS A 34 -2.87 -3.71 0.55
N TYR A 35 -3.67 -2.90 -0.14
CA TYR A 35 -3.67 -1.44 -0.02
C TYR A 35 -5.06 -0.83 -0.19
N GLU A 36 -5.24 0.38 0.31
CA GLU A 36 -6.42 1.24 0.11
C GLU A 36 -6.01 2.50 -0.67
N TYR A 37 -6.87 3.00 -1.55
CA TYR A 37 -6.71 4.34 -2.13
C TYR A 37 -7.09 5.39 -1.08
N SER A 38 -6.26 6.43 -0.92
CA SER A 38 -6.46 7.43 0.15
C SER A 38 -7.63 8.37 -0.10
N ASP A 39 -8.06 8.49 -1.36
CA ASP A 39 -9.18 9.30 -1.83
C ASP A 39 -10.47 8.48 -2.00
N ASP A 40 -10.43 7.16 -1.79
CA ASP A 40 -11.60 6.29 -1.89
C ASP A 40 -12.36 6.21 -0.54
N PRO A 41 -13.56 6.82 -0.43
CA PRO A 41 -14.34 6.80 0.81
C PRO A 41 -14.93 5.44 1.13
N THR A 42 -14.95 4.50 0.18
CA THR A 42 -15.46 3.14 0.41
C THR A 42 -14.49 2.29 1.22
N ARG A 43 -13.22 2.72 1.32
CA ARG A 43 -12.13 1.97 1.96
C ARG A 43 -12.00 0.56 1.41
N GLN A 44 -12.25 0.41 0.10
CA GLN A 44 -12.08 -0.85 -0.57
C GLN A 44 -10.60 -1.26 -0.54
N VAL A 45 -10.35 -2.52 -0.18
CA VAL A 45 -9.01 -3.10 -0.19
C VAL A 45 -8.76 -3.70 -1.57
N TYR A 46 -7.65 -3.28 -2.17
CA TYR A 46 -7.15 -3.75 -3.45
C TYR A 46 -5.86 -4.53 -3.24
N THR A 47 -5.50 -5.35 -4.22
CA THR A 47 -4.25 -6.10 -4.21
C THR A 47 -3.37 -5.73 -5.40
N MET A 48 -2.07 -5.72 -5.17
CA MET A 48 -1.06 -5.58 -6.22
C MET A 48 0.14 -6.48 -5.92
N THR A 49 0.96 -6.72 -6.94
CA THR A 49 2.24 -7.39 -6.76
C THR A 49 3.28 -6.42 -6.18
N ASN A 50 4.30 -6.98 -5.50
CA ASN A 50 5.46 -6.21 -5.06
C ASN A 50 6.14 -5.43 -6.22
N LYS A 51 6.13 -6.00 -7.44
CA LYS A 51 6.64 -5.34 -8.65
C LYS A 51 5.89 -4.06 -9.01
N GLN A 52 4.57 -4.05 -8.83
CA GLN A 52 3.76 -2.86 -9.06
C GLN A 52 4.01 -1.82 -7.96
N LEU A 53 4.17 -2.25 -6.70
CA LEU A 53 4.49 -1.33 -5.61
C LEU A 53 5.81 -0.58 -5.82
N TYR A 54 6.80 -1.16 -6.53
CA TYR A 54 8.06 -0.49 -6.83
C TYR A 54 7.94 0.78 -7.67
N SER A 55 6.83 1.01 -8.38
CA SER A 55 6.61 2.29 -9.05
C SER A 55 6.21 3.42 -8.08
N TYR A 56 5.78 3.06 -6.87
CA TYR A 56 5.43 4.01 -5.81
C TYR A 56 6.61 4.30 -4.89
N LYS A 57 6.58 5.47 -4.26
CA LYS A 57 7.57 5.87 -3.25
C LYS A 57 6.93 5.96 -1.88
N ARG A 58 7.48 5.23 -0.91
CA ARG A 58 7.05 5.33 0.49
C ARG A 58 7.25 6.76 1.00
N ILE A 59 6.20 7.33 1.57
CA ILE A 59 6.27 8.63 2.27
C ILE A 59 6.82 8.39 3.68
N ARG A 60 7.86 9.13 4.06
CA ARG A 60 8.34 9.19 5.44
C ARG A 60 7.80 10.47 6.06
N TRP A 61 7.33 10.41 7.30
CA TRP A 61 6.80 11.55 8.07
C TRP A 61 7.85 12.65 8.39
N GLU A 62 9.05 12.59 7.81
CA GLU A 62 10.13 13.56 8.05
C GLU A 62 10.17 14.71 7.02
N ASP A 63 9.25 14.73 6.04
CA ASP A 63 9.14 15.81 5.03
C ASP A 63 8.06 16.86 5.37
N GLY A 64 7.84 17.13 6.67
CA GLY A 64 6.91 18.14 7.19
C GLY A 64 7.54 19.06 8.22
#